data_AF-A0A536Z4E7-F1
#
_entry.id   AF-A0A536Z4E7-F1
#
_cell.length_a   1.000
_cell.length_b   1.000
_cell.length_c   1.000
_cell.angle_alpha   90.00
_cell.angle_beta   90.00
_cell.angle_gamma   90.00
#
_symmetry.space_group_name_H-M   'P 1'
#
loop_
_entity.id
_entity.type
_entity.pdbx_description
1 polymer ?
#
loop_
_entity_poly.entity_id
_entity_poly.type
_entity_poly.pdbx_seq_one_letter_code
_entity_poly.pdbx_strand_id
1 'polypeptide(L)'
;MRFPRPVVLLLALLHVYIGVRLLMPFGAVMQLAGWALLAVCFWLLPKGFRIRDDRGTWAVMLPWLAMGFFSYLLVLTILRDVSLIASVLALSPQAHESWIRISATAVMALTPAITLVGFFMARRVAPVVNVSVPLAGLPKELEGFTIAQI
;
A
#
# COMPACT_ATOMS: atom_id res chain seq x y z
N MET A 1 2.20 -13.40 18.72
CA MET A 1 2.70 -12.02 18.95
C MET A 1 1.52 -11.07 19.10
N ARG A 2 1.43 -10.32 20.21
CA ARG A 2 0.48 -9.20 20.35
C ARG A 2 1.17 -7.96 19.78
N PHE A 3 0.47 -7.16 18.96
CA PHE A 3 1.05 -5.90 18.49
C PHE A 3 1.31 -4.98 19.67
N PRO A 4 2.44 -4.26 19.69
CA PRO A 4 2.68 -3.26 20.70
C PRO A 4 1.59 -2.18 20.59
N ARG A 5 1.02 -1.79 21.73
CA ARG A 5 0.00 -0.73 21.87
C ARG A 5 0.27 0.51 21.01
N PRO A 6 1.50 1.07 20.96
CA PRO A 6 1.77 2.27 20.14
C PRO A 6 1.54 2.05 18.64
N VAL A 7 1.83 0.86 18.10
CA VAL A 7 1.62 0.58 16.68
C VAL A 7 0.13 0.53 16.34
N VAL A 8 -0.69 -0.07 17.21
CA VAL A 8 -2.14 -0.11 17.01
C VAL A 8 -2.74 1.30 17.05
N LEU A 9 -2.28 2.13 18.00
CA LEU A 9 -2.70 3.53 18.09
C LEU A 9 -2.29 4.33 16.85
N LEU A 10 -1.04 4.20 16.41
CA LEU A 10 -0.57 4.86 15.19
C LEU A 10 -1.41 4.44 13.98
N LEU A 11 -1.65 3.14 13.80
CA LEU A 11 -2.49 2.66 12.71
C LEU A 11 -3.90 3.24 12.81
N ALA A 12 -4.53 3.24 13.98
CA ALA A 12 -5.86 3.82 14.16
C ALA A 12 -5.88 5.32 13.79
N LEU A 13 -4.89 6.08 14.24
CA LEU A 13 -4.75 7.50 13.89
C LEU A 13 -4.60 7.72 12.39
N LEU A 14 -3.81 6.88 11.71
CA LEU A 14 -3.64 6.96 10.25
C LEU A 14 -4.95 6.63 9.50
N HIS A 15 -5.75 5.68 9.99
CA HIS A 15 -7.06 5.38 9.38
C HIS A 15 -8.04 6.54 9.58
N VAL A 16 -8.05 7.14 10.78
CA VAL A 16 -8.88 8.32 11.06
C VAL A 16 -8.45 9.49 10.17
N TYR A 17 -7.14 9.74 10.08
CA TYR A 17 -6.57 10.76 9.21
C TYR A 17 -7.00 10.57 7.75
N ILE A 18 -6.79 9.39 7.17
CA ILE A 18 -7.19 9.10 5.78
C ILE A 18 -8.71 9.29 5.60
N GLY A 19 -9.52 8.74 6.51
CA GLY A 19 -10.98 8.83 6.42
C GLY A 19 -11.46 10.28 6.44
N VAL A 20 -10.95 11.11 7.36
CA VAL A 20 -11.27 12.55 7.41
C VAL A 20 -10.81 13.27 6.14
N ARG A 21 -9.59 13.01 5.67
CA ARG A 21 -9.05 13.72 4.49
C ARG A 21 -9.80 13.37 3.20
N LEU A 22 -10.19 12.12 3.01
CA LEU A 22 -10.78 11.66 1.74
C LEU A 22 -12.30 11.69 1.72
N LEU A 23 -12.98 11.41 2.84
CA LEU A 23 -14.43 11.15 2.83
C LEU A 23 -15.28 12.40 3.10
N MET A 24 -14.74 13.40 3.80
CA MET A 24 -15.45 14.64 4.16
C MET A 24 -16.11 15.38 2.97
N PRO A 25 -15.51 15.43 1.76
CA PRO A 25 -16.13 16.12 0.62
C PRO A 25 -17.37 15.41 0.04
N PHE A 26 -17.70 14.20 0.49
CA PHE A 26 -18.75 13.35 -0.06
C PHE A 26 -19.94 13.17 0.89
N GLY A 27 -21.07 12.71 0.37
CA GLY A 27 -22.28 12.45 1.15
C GLY A 27 -22.18 11.21 2.05
N ALA A 28 -23.14 11.07 2.97
CA ALA A 28 -23.13 10.07 4.04
C ALA A 28 -22.95 8.61 3.55
N VAL A 29 -23.54 8.25 2.41
CA VAL A 29 -23.42 6.89 1.84
C VAL A 29 -21.97 6.56 1.49
N MET A 30 -21.26 7.48 0.82
CA MET A 30 -19.86 7.29 0.46
C MET A 30 -18.97 7.29 1.70
N GLN A 31 -19.27 8.16 2.67
CA GLN A 31 -18.55 8.18 3.94
C GLN A 31 -18.68 6.84 4.68
N LEU A 32 -19.90 6.30 4.77
CA LEU A 32 -20.15 5.01 5.42
C LEU A 32 -19.39 3.88 4.73
N ALA A 33 -19.45 3.80 3.40
CA ALA A 33 -18.72 2.79 2.63
C ALA A 33 -17.20 2.92 2.81
N GLY A 34 -16.66 4.14 2.78
CA GLY A 34 -15.24 4.41 2.99
C GLY A 34 -14.75 4.03 4.38
N TRP A 35 -15.49 4.41 5.43
CA TRP A 35 -15.17 4.03 6.81
C TRP A 35 -15.25 2.53 7.04
N ALA A 36 -16.23 1.85 6.44
CA ALA A 36 -16.34 0.40 6.50
C ALA A 36 -15.13 -0.28 5.85
N LEU A 37 -14.70 0.18 4.67
CA LEU A 37 -13.49 -0.31 4.00
C LEU A 37 -12.24 -0.10 4.86
N LEU A 38 -12.07 1.09 5.42
CA LEU A 38 -10.95 1.41 6.32
C LEU A 38 -10.95 0.51 7.57
N ALA A 39 -12.12 0.24 8.17
CA ALA A 39 -12.23 -0.67 9.30
C ALA A 39 -11.82 -2.11 8.94
N VAL A 40 -12.20 -2.59 7.75
CA VAL A 40 -11.75 -3.90 7.22
C VAL A 40 -10.24 -3.92 7.03
N CYS A 41 -9.64 -2.89 6.43
CA CYS A 41 -8.19 -2.77 6.29
C CYS A 41 -7.48 -2.79 7.65
N PHE A 42 -7.95 -2.00 8.62
CA PHE A 42 -7.41 -1.94 9.98
C PHE A 42 -7.41 -3.33 10.66
N TRP A 43 -8.48 -4.09 10.47
CA TRP A 43 -8.60 -5.44 11.02
C TRP A 43 -7.68 -6.47 10.33
N LEU A 44 -7.41 -6.30 9.04
CA LEU A 44 -6.56 -7.19 8.25
C LEU A 44 -5.06 -6.94 8.46
N LEU A 45 -4.63 -5.69 8.62
CA LEU A 45 -3.22 -5.29 8.74
C LEU A 45 -2.43 -6.11 9.79
N PRO A 46 -2.90 -6.28 11.05
CA PRO A 46 -2.22 -7.10 12.06
C PRO A 46 -2.10 -8.60 11.71
N LYS A 47 -2.85 -9.08 10.72
CA LYS A 47 -2.85 -10.50 10.34
C LYS A 47 -1.75 -10.82 9.33
N GLY A 48 -1.26 -9.85 8.57
CA GLY A 48 -0.20 -10.06 7.57
C GLY A 48 1.11 -10.54 8.18
N PHE A 49 1.41 -10.07 9.40
CA PHE A 49 2.60 -10.46 10.17
C PHE A 49 2.46 -11.79 10.92
N ARG A 50 1.31 -12.46 10.83
CA ARG A 50 1.04 -13.75 11.49
C ARG A 50 1.04 -14.87 10.46
N ILE A 51 2.22 -15.14 9.90
CA ILE A 51 2.44 -16.30 9.03
C ILE A 51 2.37 -17.55 9.90
N ARG A 52 1.44 -18.44 9.57
CA ARG A 52 1.34 -19.79 10.13
C ARG A 52 1.26 -20.72 8.94
N ASP A 53 2.05 -21.79 8.97
CA ASP A 53 2.19 -22.74 7.87
C ASP A 53 0.89 -23.49 7.54
N ASP A 54 -0.11 -23.45 8.43
CA ASP A 54 -1.41 -24.12 8.31
C ASP A 54 -2.53 -23.28 7.63
N ARG A 55 -2.23 -22.08 7.13
CA ARG A 55 -3.27 -21.19 6.58
C ARG A 55 -3.45 -21.32 5.07
N GLY A 56 -4.70 -21.38 4.61
CA GLY A 56 -5.03 -21.35 3.18
C GLY A 56 -4.57 -20.06 2.49
N THR A 57 -4.32 -20.12 1.18
CA THR A 57 -3.71 -19.05 0.36
C THR A 57 -4.36 -17.68 0.56
N TRP A 58 -5.69 -17.61 0.61
CA TRP A 58 -6.43 -16.35 0.81
C TRP A 58 -6.24 -15.72 2.19
N ALA A 59 -6.05 -16.53 3.23
CA ALA A 59 -5.82 -16.05 4.59
C ALA A 59 -4.44 -15.39 4.75
N VAL A 60 -3.50 -15.71 3.86
CA VAL A 60 -2.22 -15.00 3.73
C VAL A 60 -2.37 -13.83 2.76
N MET A 61 -2.91 -14.06 1.56
CA MET A 61 -2.91 -13.06 0.49
C MET A 61 -3.72 -11.81 0.83
N LEU A 62 -4.88 -11.94 1.49
CA LEU A 62 -5.77 -10.81 1.76
C LEU A 62 -5.17 -9.78 2.75
N PRO A 63 -4.57 -10.18 3.89
CA PRO A 63 -3.82 -9.25 4.74
C PRO A 63 -2.65 -8.54 4.05
N TRP A 64 -1.91 -9.23 3.20
CA TRP A 64 -0.79 -8.64 2.45
C TRP A 64 -1.28 -7.65 1.38
N LEU A 65 -2.38 -7.97 0.70
CA LEU A 65 -3.02 -7.05 -0.23
C LEU A 65 -3.55 -5.81 0.48
N ALA A 66 -4.19 -5.98 1.65
CA ALA A 66 -4.67 -4.86 2.47
C ALA A 66 -3.52 -3.96 2.94
N MET A 67 -2.35 -4.54 3.25
CA MET A 67 -1.14 -3.79 3.60
C MET A 67 -0.65 -2.93 2.43
N GLY A 68 -0.54 -3.51 1.23
CA GLY A 68 -0.17 -2.77 0.03
C GLY A 68 -1.18 -1.68 -0.33
N PHE A 69 -2.48 -2.01 -0.30
CA PHE A 69 -3.57 -1.06 -0.55
C PHE A 69 -3.51 0.12 0.42
N PHE A 70 -3.40 -0.14 1.72
CA PHE A 70 -3.33 0.91 2.74
C PHE A 70 -2.07 1.77 2.58
N SER A 71 -0.92 1.17 2.24
CA SER A 71 0.32 1.91 1.98
C SER A 71 0.17 2.91 0.84
N TYR A 72 -0.37 2.48 -0.31
CA TYR A 72 -0.62 3.39 -1.43
C TYR A 72 -1.69 4.44 -1.11
N LEU A 73 -2.74 4.06 -0.38
CA LEU A 73 -3.77 5.01 0.08
C LEU A 73 -3.16 6.13 0.92
N LEU A 74 -2.30 5.78 1.88
CA LEU A 74 -1.60 6.74 2.74
C LEU A 74 -0.68 7.66 1.94
N VAL A 75 0.20 7.09 1.09
CA VAL A 75 1.16 7.87 0.29
C VAL A 75 0.44 8.84 -0.64
N LEU A 76 -0.61 8.38 -1.32
CA LEU A 76 -1.40 9.25 -2.20
C LEU A 76 -2.20 10.30 -1.43
N THR A 77 -2.66 9.99 -0.21
CA THR A 77 -3.32 10.98 0.67
C THR A 77 -2.34 12.07 1.10
N ILE A 78 -1.11 11.71 1.48
CA ILE A 78 -0.05 12.68 1.81
C ILE A 78 0.30 13.53 0.60
N LEU A 79 0.47 12.91 -0.58
CA LEU A 79 0.74 13.63 -1.82
C LEU A 79 -0.41 14.58 -2.19
N ARG A 80 -1.66 14.16 -1.96
CA ARG A 80 -2.82 15.03 -2.09
C ARG A 80 -2.76 16.20 -1.12
N ASP A 81 -2.36 15.99 0.13
CA ASP A 81 -2.28 17.08 1.10
C ASP A 81 -1.26 18.14 0.68
N VAL A 82 -0.12 17.72 0.12
CA VAL A 82 0.85 18.63 -0.51
C VAL A 82 0.22 19.38 -1.69
N SER A 83 -0.54 18.70 -2.55
CA SER A 83 -1.20 19.34 -3.70
C SER A 83 -2.30 20.31 -3.28
N LEU A 84 -3.01 20.05 -2.17
CA LEU A 84 -3.99 20.96 -1.61
C LEU A 84 -3.32 22.24 -1.10
N ILE A 85 -2.18 22.14 -0.41
CA ILE A 85 -1.40 23.31 0.03
C ILE A 85 -0.96 24.14 -1.19
N ALA A 86 -0.40 23.50 -2.21
CA ALA A 86 0.01 24.18 -3.44
C ALA A 86 -1.17 24.87 -4.15
N SER A 87 -2.34 24.22 -4.16
CA SER A 87 -3.53 24.76 -4.83
C SER A 87 -4.09 26.02 -4.19
N VAL A 88 -3.92 26.22 -2.87
CA VAL A 88 -4.32 27.46 -2.18
C VAL A 88 -3.55 28.67 -2.72
N LEU A 89 -2.28 28.47 -3.10
CA LEU A 89 -1.41 29.53 -3.60
C LEU A 89 -1.57 29.77 -5.11
N ALA A 90 -1.91 28.71 -5.85
CA ALA A 90 -1.88 28.71 -7.31
C ALA A 90 -3.26 28.86 -7.97
N LEU A 91 -4.36 28.57 -7.27
CA LEU A 91 -5.71 28.53 -7.85
C LEU A 91 -6.63 29.58 -7.24
N SER A 92 -7.69 29.94 -7.98
CA SER A 92 -8.79 30.72 -7.41
C SER A 92 -9.55 29.90 -6.36
N PRO A 93 -10.29 30.55 -5.43
CA PRO A 93 -11.06 29.84 -4.41
C PRO A 93 -12.03 28.80 -4.98
N GLN A 94 -12.70 29.10 -6.10
CA GLN A 94 -13.64 28.18 -6.75
C GLN A 94 -12.92 26.96 -7.35
N ALA A 95 -11.74 27.18 -7.94
CA ALA A 95 -10.92 26.10 -8.47
C ALA A 95 -10.32 25.24 -7.34
N HIS A 96 -9.94 25.85 -6.21
CA HIS A 96 -9.49 25.13 -5.01
C HIS A 96 -10.58 24.19 -4.46
N GLU A 97 -11.80 24.69 -4.28
CA GLU A 97 -12.94 23.87 -3.82
C GLU A 97 -13.22 22.69 -4.76
N SER A 98 -13.10 22.91 -6.07
CA SER A 98 -13.24 21.84 -7.06
C SER A 98 -12.09 20.83 -6.94
N TRP A 99 -10.87 21.31 -6.73
CA TRP A 99 -9.67 20.50 -6.57
C TRP A 99 -9.75 19.58 -5.34
N ILE A 100 -10.35 20.02 -4.24
CA ILE A 100 -10.56 19.19 -3.03
C ILE A 100 -11.30 17.89 -3.37
N ARG A 101 -12.39 17.99 -4.15
CA ARG A 101 -13.20 16.83 -4.56
C ARG A 101 -12.49 15.98 -5.61
N ILE A 102 -11.96 16.61 -6.65
CA ILE A 102 -11.30 15.89 -7.77
C ILE A 102 -10.10 15.10 -7.24
N SER A 103 -9.25 15.72 -6.42
CA SER A 103 -8.07 15.06 -5.85
C SER A 103 -8.46 13.90 -4.92
N ALA A 104 -9.53 14.02 -4.12
CA ALA A 104 -9.99 12.92 -3.27
C ALA A 104 -10.47 11.72 -4.12
N THR A 105 -11.26 11.99 -5.16
CA THR A 105 -11.70 10.96 -6.12
C THR A 105 -10.50 10.31 -6.82
N ALA A 106 -9.50 11.10 -7.22
CA ALA A 106 -8.29 10.59 -7.85
C ALA A 106 -7.52 9.63 -6.92
N VAL A 107 -7.37 9.97 -5.64
CA VAL A 107 -6.75 9.06 -4.64
C VAL A 107 -7.56 7.76 -4.53
N MET A 108 -8.88 7.86 -4.34
CA MET A 108 -9.75 6.69 -4.19
C MET A 108 -9.76 5.78 -5.43
N ALA A 109 -9.56 6.32 -6.63
CA ALA A 109 -9.48 5.57 -7.87
C ALA A 109 -8.08 5.00 -8.17
N LEU A 110 -7.02 5.78 -7.90
CA LEU A 110 -5.63 5.37 -8.17
C LEU A 110 -5.16 4.27 -7.21
N THR A 111 -5.56 4.31 -5.94
CA THR A 111 -5.16 3.28 -4.96
C THR A 111 -5.50 1.86 -5.43
N PRO A 112 -6.75 1.51 -5.80
CA PRO A 112 -7.06 0.17 -6.28
C PRO A 112 -6.39 -0.15 -7.62
N ALA A 113 -6.25 0.82 -8.53
CA ALA A 113 -5.58 0.63 -9.82
C ALA A 113 -4.09 0.24 -9.63
N ILE A 114 -3.36 0.98 -8.79
CA ILE A 114 -1.96 0.70 -8.48
C ILE A 114 -1.83 -0.61 -7.71
N THR A 115 -2.75 -0.88 -6.77
CA THR A 115 -2.76 -2.15 -6.03
C THR A 115 -2.93 -3.34 -6.97
N LEU A 116 -3.79 -3.22 -7.99
CA LEU A 116 -3.98 -4.27 -9.00
C LEU A 116 -2.74 -4.47 -9.87
N VAL A 117 -2.12 -3.38 -10.33
CA VAL A 117 -0.85 -3.44 -11.08
C VAL A 117 0.24 -4.09 -10.24
N GLY A 118 0.40 -3.66 -8.98
CA GLY A 118 1.38 -4.24 -8.05
C GLY A 118 1.12 -5.71 -7.77
N PHE A 119 -0.14 -6.10 -7.58
CA PHE A 119 -0.54 -7.50 -7.44
C PHE A 119 -0.17 -8.32 -8.66
N PHE A 120 -0.45 -7.82 -9.86
CA PHE A 120 -0.11 -8.51 -11.10
C PHE A 120 1.39 -8.64 -11.29
N MET A 121 2.17 -7.59 -11.01
CA MET A 121 3.63 -7.62 -11.09
C MET A 121 4.24 -8.57 -10.05
N ALA A 122 3.71 -8.60 -8.82
CA ALA A 122 4.18 -9.51 -7.78
C ALA A 122 3.92 -11.00 -8.10
N ARG A 123 2.96 -11.29 -8.99
CA ARG A 123 2.65 -12.65 -9.44
C ARG A 123 3.33 -13.05 -10.75
N ARG A 124 3.99 -12.11 -11.43
CA ARG A 124 4.80 -12.44 -12.60
C ARG A 124 6.07 -13.13 -12.15
N VAL A 125 6.51 -14.11 -12.95
CA VAL A 125 7.79 -14.78 -12.75
C VAL A 125 8.90 -13.78 -13.04
N ALA A 126 9.80 -13.59 -12.08
CA ALA A 126 10.97 -12.74 -12.28
C ALA A 126 11.87 -13.34 -13.37
N PRO A 127 12.41 -12.54 -14.29
CA PRO A 127 13.36 -13.03 -15.28
C PRO A 127 14.63 -13.55 -14.60
N VAL A 128 15.10 -14.71 -15.03
CA VAL A 128 16.38 -15.27 -14.56
C VAL A 128 17.50 -14.53 -15.27
N VAL A 129 18.39 -13.92 -14.50
CA VAL A 129 19.59 -13.23 -15.02
C VAL A 129 20.81 -14.05 -14.62
N ASN A 130 21.60 -14.46 -15.61
CA ASN A 130 22.88 -15.12 -15.36
C ASN A 130 23.95 -14.06 -15.08
N VAL A 131 24.54 -14.10 -13.89
CA VAL A 131 25.60 -13.18 -13.47
C VAL A 131 26.85 -13.98 -13.12
N SER A 132 27.95 -13.69 -13.79
CA SER A 132 29.26 -14.25 -13.44
C SER A 132 29.87 -13.46 -12.28
N VAL A 133 30.05 -14.12 -11.14
CA VAL A 133 30.65 -13.51 -9.95
C VAL A 133 32.11 -13.98 -9.82
N PRO A 134 33.11 -13.10 -9.97
CA PRO A 134 34.50 -13.51 -9.79
C PRO A 134 34.80 -13.76 -8.32
N LEU A 135 35.36 -14.93 -8.00
CA LEU A 135 35.75 -15.32 -6.65
C LEU A 135 37.26 -15.53 -6.60
N ALA A 136 37.95 -14.74 -5.76
CA ALA A 136 39.38 -14.89 -5.55
C ALA A 136 39.67 -16.20 -4.79
N GLY A 137 40.61 -17.00 -5.30
CA GLY A 137 40.98 -18.27 -4.67
C GLY A 137 39.91 -19.37 -4.81
N LEU A 138 39.08 -19.32 -5.85
CA LEU A 138 38.09 -20.37 -6.10
C LEU A 138 38.81 -21.73 -6.29
N PRO A 139 38.46 -22.77 -5.52
CA PRO A 139 38.98 -24.12 -5.73
C PRO A 139 38.66 -24.61 -7.14
N LYS A 140 39.60 -25.34 -7.76
CA LYS A 140 39.44 -25.83 -9.14
C LYS A 140 38.24 -26.74 -9.32
N GLU A 141 37.82 -27.46 -8.27
CA GLU A 141 36.65 -28.34 -8.34
C GLU A 141 35.33 -27.55 -8.51
N LEU A 142 35.35 -26.24 -8.22
CA LEU A 142 34.20 -25.35 -8.29
C LEU A 142 34.22 -24.45 -9.52
N GLU A 143 35.24 -24.54 -10.37
CA GLU A 143 35.26 -23.82 -11.66
C GLU A 143 34.12 -24.35 -12.56
N GLY A 144 33.25 -23.44 -13.01
CA GLY A 144 32.08 -23.79 -13.84
C GLY A 144 30.83 -24.22 -13.06
N PHE A 145 30.87 -24.27 -11.72
CA PHE A 145 29.67 -24.45 -10.92
C PHE A 145 28.71 -23.26 -11.09
N THR A 146 27.41 -23.56 -11.22
CA THR A 146 26.35 -22.56 -11.30
C THR A 146 25.46 -22.66 -10.06
N ILE A 147 25.18 -21.53 -9.42
CA ILE A 147 24.28 -21.44 -8.26
C ILE A 147 22.99 -20.75 -8.69
N ALA A 148 21.84 -21.38 -8.42
CA ALA A 148 20.54 -20.73 -8.54
C ALA A 148 20.18 -20.08 -7.21
N GLN A 149 20.26 -18.75 -7.14
CA GLN A 149 19.78 -17.98 -6.00
C GLN A 149 18.34 -17.55 -6.26
N ILE A 150 17.44 -17.87 -5.32
CA ILE A 150 16.00 -17.59 -5.36
C ILE A 150 15.66 -16.59 -4.26
#